data_AF-A0A8T4MIQ8-F1
#
_entry.id   AF-A0A8T4MIQ8-F1
#
_cell.length_a   1.000
_cell.length_b   1.000
_cell.length_c   1.000
_cell.angle_alpha   90.00
_cell.angle_beta   90.00
_cell.angle_gamma   90.00
#
_symmetry.space_group_name_H-M   'P 1'
#
loop_
_entity.id
_entity.type
_entity.pdbx_description
1 polymer ?
#
loop_
_entity_poly.entity_id
_entity_poly.type
_entity_poly.pdbx_seq_one_letter_code
_entity_poly.pdbx_strand_id
1 'polypeptide(L)'
;MKKDKLTYDEIIRQIREKDFFGTIEADPCYGKYHLDGHRNCNFSCSGEETKRLNGICPVCGKSLTIGVEYRVFELEKKGVAEHKNKKFYYKLLPLHEILSLGIGIGVNSKGCWKIYNELIEKFHDEYNILLFVSKEELAKVLNNELLLELIMLNRDGKIQVKPGYDGKPGYDGVYGKAIIDGKEVGLEDEEKIGSDLNKSEKSKKVSSLLANNEEFAAEVVNMVKKSRELQKKLF
;
A
#
# COMPACT_ATOMS: atom_id res chain seq x y z
N MET A 1 4.89 -28.27 -8.72
CA MET A 1 5.84 -27.38 -9.44
C MET A 1 7.10 -28.16 -9.78
N LYS A 2 7.51 -28.22 -11.05
CA LYS A 2 8.94 -28.43 -11.33
C LYS A 2 9.65 -27.21 -10.77
N LYS A 3 10.66 -27.43 -9.93
CA LYS A 3 11.62 -26.39 -9.54
C LYS A 3 12.39 -25.99 -10.81
N ASP A 4 11.80 -25.17 -11.67
CA ASP A 4 12.59 -24.44 -12.65
C ASP A 4 13.56 -23.62 -11.81
N LYS A 5 14.85 -23.94 -11.95
CA LYS A 5 15.87 -23.65 -10.95
C LYS A 5 15.94 -22.12 -10.73
N LEU A 6 15.62 -21.67 -9.52
CA LEU A 6 15.92 -20.34 -9.00
C LEU A 6 17.44 -20.12 -9.11
N THR A 7 17.88 -19.63 -10.27
CA THR A 7 19.27 -19.43 -10.63
C THR A 7 19.45 -18.00 -11.08
N TYR A 8 20.67 -17.49 -10.93
CA TYR A 8 21.02 -16.17 -11.39
C TYR A 8 20.69 -15.98 -12.89
N ASP A 9 21.03 -16.96 -13.72
CA ASP A 9 20.80 -16.90 -15.16
C ASP A 9 19.32 -16.79 -15.51
N GLU A 10 18.44 -17.53 -14.79
CA GLU A 10 17.00 -17.46 -14.99
C GLU A 10 16.43 -16.10 -14.56
N ILE A 11 16.91 -15.52 -13.44
CA ILE A 11 16.51 -14.17 -13.01
C ILE A 11 16.92 -13.14 -14.07
N ILE A 12 18.16 -13.21 -14.58
CA ILE A 12 18.65 -12.28 -15.61
C ILE A 12 17.86 -12.45 -16.91
N ARG A 13 17.55 -13.69 -17.31
CA ARG A 13 16.70 -13.97 -18.48
C ARG A 13 15.34 -13.31 -18.30
N GLN A 14 14.66 -13.53 -17.17
CA GLN A 14 13.34 -12.95 -16.91
C GLN A 14 13.34 -11.43 -16.91
N ILE A 15 14.38 -10.77 -16.39
CA ILE A 15 14.52 -9.30 -16.44
C ILE A 15 14.72 -8.82 -17.89
N ARG A 16 15.65 -9.44 -18.63
CA ARG A 16 16.00 -9.03 -20.01
C ARG A 16 14.88 -9.28 -21.01
N GLU A 17 14.25 -10.45 -20.90
CA GLU A 17 13.16 -10.89 -21.76
C GLU A 17 11.79 -10.39 -21.27
N LYS A 18 11.76 -9.74 -20.10
CA LYS A 18 10.54 -9.25 -19.44
C LYS A 18 9.52 -10.38 -19.26
N ASP A 19 10.00 -11.55 -18.84
CA ASP A 19 9.20 -12.75 -18.62
C ASP A 19 8.72 -12.88 -17.16
N PHE A 20 9.08 -11.92 -16.30
CA PHE A 20 8.51 -11.84 -14.96
C PHE A 20 7.05 -11.34 -15.01
N PHE A 21 6.25 -11.80 -14.03
CA PHE A 21 4.82 -11.52 -13.94
C PHE A 21 4.53 -10.05 -13.57
N GLY A 22 5.24 -9.54 -12.57
CA GLY A 22 5.07 -8.19 -12.06
C GLY A 22 5.93 -7.92 -10.84
N THR A 23 5.74 -6.77 -10.21
CA THR A 23 6.42 -6.41 -8.95
C THR A 23 5.43 -6.19 -7.81
N ILE A 24 5.93 -6.21 -6.58
CA ILE A 24 5.19 -5.79 -5.40
C ILE A 24 5.90 -4.55 -4.88
N GLU A 25 5.15 -3.46 -4.72
CA GLU A 25 5.67 -2.14 -4.39
C GLU A 25 4.92 -1.57 -3.19
N ALA A 26 5.58 -0.72 -2.41
CA ALA A 26 4.89 0.17 -1.50
C ALA A 26 4.20 1.29 -2.30
N ASP A 27 3.10 1.86 -1.77
CA ASP A 27 2.53 3.05 -2.38
C ASP A 27 3.53 4.22 -2.27
N PRO A 28 3.96 4.85 -3.38
CA PRO A 28 4.95 5.93 -3.36
C PRO A 28 4.58 7.10 -2.45
N CYS A 29 3.28 7.29 -2.17
CA CYS A 29 2.78 8.31 -1.25
C CYS A 29 3.30 8.12 0.19
N TYR A 30 3.74 6.92 0.58
CA TYR A 30 4.39 6.71 1.89
C TYR A 30 5.73 7.43 2.01
N GLY A 31 6.38 7.72 0.89
CA GLY A 31 7.68 8.38 0.88
C GLY A 31 7.62 9.77 1.48
N LYS A 32 8.55 10.07 2.40
CA LYS A 32 8.73 11.42 2.98
C LYS A 32 9.11 12.51 1.96
N TYR A 33 9.49 12.11 0.76
CA TYR A 33 9.79 13.01 -0.35
C TYR A 33 8.73 12.94 -1.44
N HIS A 34 7.52 12.44 -1.17
CA HIS A 34 6.54 12.27 -2.24
C HIS A 34 6.07 13.62 -2.79
N LEU A 35 5.40 14.42 -1.94
CA LEU A 35 4.94 15.76 -2.29
C LEU A 35 5.98 16.82 -1.94
N ASP A 36 5.80 17.98 -2.57
CA ASP A 36 6.49 19.19 -2.17
C ASP A 36 5.89 19.70 -0.87
N GLY A 37 6.70 20.32 0.00
CA GLY A 37 6.14 20.88 1.22
C GLY A 37 7.09 21.62 2.13
N HIS A 38 6.54 22.09 3.24
CA HIS A 38 7.20 22.84 4.30
C HIS A 38 6.59 22.46 5.65
N ARG A 39 7.26 21.57 6.39
CA ARG A 39 6.73 20.96 7.63
C ARG A 39 6.44 21.98 8.72
N ASN A 40 7.27 23.03 8.85
CA ASN A 40 7.05 24.08 9.86
C ASN A 40 5.71 24.80 9.68
N CYS A 41 5.14 24.78 8.47
CA CYS A 41 3.83 25.33 8.18
C CYS A 41 2.75 24.26 7.97
N ASN A 42 3.10 22.97 8.17
CA ASN A 42 2.27 21.82 7.87
C ASN A 42 1.60 21.89 6.48
N PHE A 43 2.37 22.38 5.49
CA PHE A 43 1.88 22.61 4.15
C PHE A 43 2.56 21.66 3.17
N SER A 44 1.78 21.02 2.31
CA SER A 44 2.25 20.26 1.17
C SER A 44 1.32 20.45 -0.02
N CYS A 45 1.85 20.29 -1.23
CA CYS A 45 1.08 20.42 -2.45
C CYS A 45 1.66 19.56 -3.58
N SER A 46 0.87 19.35 -4.64
CA SER A 46 1.34 18.70 -5.87
C SER A 46 2.36 19.58 -6.57
N GLY A 47 3.16 18.97 -7.44
CA GLY A 47 4.17 19.69 -8.19
C GLY A 47 3.59 20.71 -9.17
N GLU A 48 2.40 20.45 -9.70
CA GLU A 48 1.64 21.45 -10.46
C GLU A 48 1.37 22.71 -9.62
N GLU A 49 0.94 22.55 -8.38
CA GLU A 49 0.63 23.67 -7.50
C GLU A 49 1.90 24.40 -7.05
N THR A 50 2.97 23.67 -6.75
CA THR A 50 4.29 24.27 -6.48
C THR A 50 4.74 25.17 -7.62
N LYS A 51 4.54 24.75 -8.87
CA LYS A 51 4.86 25.56 -10.04
C LYS A 51 4.02 26.85 -10.09
N ARG A 52 2.74 26.80 -9.71
CA ARG A 52 1.90 28.00 -9.61
C ARG A 52 2.35 28.93 -8.48
N LEU A 53 2.83 28.37 -7.38
CA LEU A 53 3.36 29.09 -6.22
C LEU A 53 4.81 29.55 -6.39
N ASN A 54 5.44 29.31 -7.55
CA ASN A 54 6.86 29.58 -7.82
C ASN A 54 7.81 28.94 -6.78
N GLY A 55 7.44 27.77 -6.24
CA GLY A 55 8.23 27.07 -5.22
C GLY A 55 8.23 27.74 -3.84
N ILE A 56 7.30 28.66 -3.57
CA ILE A 56 7.24 29.43 -2.32
C ILE A 56 6.06 28.96 -1.45
N CYS A 57 6.33 28.75 -0.17
CA CYS A 57 5.31 28.41 0.82
C CYS A 57 4.34 29.60 1.01
N PRO A 58 3.03 29.40 0.83
CA PRO A 58 2.05 30.48 0.93
C PRO A 58 1.84 30.96 2.38
N VAL A 59 2.30 30.19 3.36
CA VAL A 59 2.14 30.49 4.79
C VAL A 59 3.24 31.41 5.31
N CYS A 60 4.49 31.22 4.88
CA CYS A 60 5.65 31.93 5.46
C CYS A 60 6.59 32.57 4.44
N GLY A 61 6.37 32.40 3.13
CA GLY A 61 7.20 32.99 2.08
C GLY A 61 8.58 32.33 1.87
N LYS A 62 8.90 31.25 2.59
CA LYS A 62 10.14 30.47 2.38
C LYS A 62 9.97 29.44 1.27
N SER A 63 11.08 28.98 0.70
CA SER A 63 11.06 27.94 -0.33
C SER A 63 10.49 26.61 0.18
N LEU A 64 9.69 25.96 -0.66
CA LEU A 64 9.24 24.59 -0.47
C LEU A 64 10.39 23.62 -0.70
N THR A 65 10.33 22.49 0.00
CA THR A 65 11.17 21.32 -0.29
C THR A 65 10.55 20.56 -1.44
N ILE A 66 11.32 20.33 -2.50
CA ILE A 66 10.86 19.64 -3.71
C ILE A 66 10.87 18.13 -3.48
N GLY A 67 9.75 17.50 -3.79
CA GLY A 67 9.50 16.06 -3.77
C GLY A 67 9.69 15.39 -5.13
N VAL A 68 9.50 14.07 -5.12
CA VAL A 68 9.66 13.18 -6.27
C VAL A 68 8.52 13.39 -7.26
N GLU A 69 7.30 13.65 -6.80
CA GLU A 69 6.15 13.86 -7.69
C GLU A 69 6.36 15.09 -8.58
N TYR A 70 6.87 16.22 -8.04
CA TYR A 70 7.25 17.39 -8.84
C TYR A 70 8.28 17.03 -9.91
N ARG A 71 9.28 16.23 -9.57
CA ARG A 71 10.30 15.81 -10.54
C ARG A 71 9.73 14.95 -11.66
N VAL A 72 8.77 14.07 -11.34
CA VAL A 72 8.05 13.28 -12.34
C VAL A 72 7.22 14.20 -13.23
N PHE A 73 6.46 15.12 -12.63
CA PHE A 73 5.67 16.13 -13.33
C PHE A 73 6.50 16.99 -14.29
N GLU A 74 7.70 17.42 -13.89
CA GLU A 74 8.61 18.18 -14.76
C GLU A 74 9.11 17.38 -15.98
N LEU A 75 9.31 16.07 -15.79
CA LEU A 75 9.84 15.17 -16.82
C LEU A 75 8.75 14.58 -17.71
N GLU A 76 7.49 14.64 -17.27
CA GLU A 76 6.35 14.16 -18.03
C GLU A 76 6.20 14.97 -19.32
N LYS A 77 6.67 14.40 -20.44
CA LYS A 77 6.37 14.93 -21.77
C LYS A 77 4.87 14.79 -21.97
N LYS A 78 4.19 15.85 -22.44
CA LYS A 78 2.73 15.87 -22.67
C LYS A 78 2.22 14.56 -23.31
N GLY A 79 1.54 13.75 -22.50
CA GLY A 79 0.91 12.50 -22.91
C GLY A 79 1.32 11.33 -22.02
N VAL A 80 0.34 10.62 -21.46
CA VAL A 80 0.54 9.35 -20.75
C VAL A 80 1.21 8.40 -21.72
N ALA A 81 2.49 8.10 -21.49
CA ALA A 81 3.18 7.08 -22.27
C ALA A 81 2.59 5.72 -21.89
N GLU A 82 1.58 5.27 -22.62
CA GLU A 82 1.10 3.90 -22.54
C GLU A 82 2.18 2.99 -23.13
N HIS A 83 3.08 2.54 -22.25
CA HIS A 83 4.15 1.65 -22.64
C HIS A 83 3.56 0.27 -22.92
N LYS A 84 3.62 -0.16 -24.19
CA LYS A 84 3.21 -1.52 -24.64
C LYS A 84 3.78 -2.68 -23.82
N ASN A 85 4.87 -2.43 -23.09
CA ASN A 85 5.58 -3.40 -22.27
C ASN A 85 5.43 -3.17 -20.76
N LYS A 86 4.42 -2.40 -20.30
CA LYS A 86 4.16 -2.16 -18.88
C LYS A 86 3.80 -3.48 -18.20
N LYS A 87 4.52 -3.83 -17.13
CA LYS A 87 4.19 -4.96 -16.26
C LYS A 87 3.24 -4.51 -15.16
N PHE A 88 2.48 -5.45 -14.62
CA PHE A 88 1.64 -5.20 -13.46
C PHE A 88 2.53 -5.01 -12.23
N TYR A 89 2.08 -4.17 -11.32
CA TYR A 89 2.64 -4.07 -9.99
C TYR A 89 1.50 -4.06 -8.98
N TYR A 90 1.75 -4.65 -7.81
CA TYR A 90 0.80 -4.68 -6.70
C TYR A 90 1.26 -3.68 -5.66
N LYS A 91 0.37 -2.78 -5.25
CA LYS A 91 0.62 -1.92 -4.10
C LYS A 91 0.18 -2.68 -2.85
N LEU A 92 1.12 -3.01 -1.99
CA LEU A 92 0.83 -3.68 -0.73
C LEU A 92 1.49 -2.95 0.43
N LEU A 93 0.72 -2.78 1.50
CA LEU A 93 1.24 -2.48 2.81
C LEU A 93 1.64 -3.76 3.53
N PRO A 94 2.71 -3.72 4.34
CA PRO A 94 3.10 -4.84 5.16
C PRO A 94 1.99 -5.30 6.10
N LEU A 95 1.90 -6.60 6.36
CA LEU A 95 0.85 -7.17 7.20
C LEU A 95 0.83 -6.58 8.61
N HIS A 96 2.00 -6.34 9.22
CA HIS A 96 2.08 -5.74 10.55
C HIS A 96 1.53 -4.31 10.61
N GLU A 97 1.64 -3.52 9.53
CA GLU A 97 0.95 -2.23 9.42
C GLU A 97 -0.56 -2.42 9.37
N ILE A 98 -1.05 -3.37 8.57
CA ILE A 98 -2.48 -3.70 8.49
C ILE A 98 -3.05 -4.15 9.85
N LEU A 99 -2.30 -4.98 10.59
CA LEU A 99 -2.66 -5.40 11.94
C LEU A 99 -2.72 -4.20 12.90
N SER A 100 -1.70 -3.35 12.88
CA SER A 100 -1.63 -2.12 13.68
C SER A 100 -2.81 -1.20 13.39
N LEU A 101 -3.11 -0.97 12.11
CA LEU A 101 -4.24 -0.20 11.60
C LEU A 101 -5.58 -0.73 12.12
N GLY A 102 -5.80 -2.05 12.03
CA GLY A 102 -7.07 -2.67 12.41
C GLY A 102 -7.29 -2.78 13.93
N ILE A 103 -6.23 -2.96 14.70
CA ILE A 103 -6.32 -3.21 16.15
C ILE A 103 -6.10 -1.92 16.96
N GLY A 104 -5.44 -0.91 16.39
CA GLY A 104 -5.12 0.34 17.06
C GLY A 104 -3.97 0.21 18.07
N ILE A 105 -3.02 -0.66 17.80
CA ILE A 105 -1.80 -0.87 18.62
C ILE A 105 -0.57 -0.54 17.78
N GLY A 106 0.51 -0.09 18.41
CA GLY A 106 1.75 0.25 17.68
C GLY A 106 2.30 -0.95 16.88
N VAL A 107 2.88 -0.66 15.71
CA VAL A 107 3.47 -1.66 14.79
C VAL A 107 4.52 -2.55 15.46
N ASN A 108 5.29 -1.99 16.39
CA ASN A 108 6.34 -2.69 17.14
C ASN A 108 5.84 -3.37 18.43
N SER A 109 4.54 -3.30 18.71
CA SER A 109 3.98 -3.87 19.95
C SER A 109 4.02 -5.40 19.96
N LYS A 110 4.23 -5.99 21.14
CA LYS A 110 4.17 -7.46 21.33
C LYS A 110 2.83 -8.04 20.89
N GLY A 111 1.74 -7.29 21.06
CA GLY A 111 0.40 -7.69 20.63
C GLY A 111 0.27 -7.81 19.12
N CYS A 112 0.84 -6.87 18.36
CA CYS A 112 0.85 -6.88 16.90
C CYS A 112 1.63 -8.10 16.40
N TRP A 113 2.85 -8.27 16.89
CA TRP A 113 3.74 -9.38 16.51
C TRP A 113 3.21 -10.75 16.89
N LYS A 114 2.45 -10.86 17.99
CA LYS A 114 1.78 -12.12 18.34
C LYS A 114 0.82 -12.57 17.24
N ILE A 115 -0.08 -11.68 16.81
CA ILE A 115 -1.08 -11.99 15.76
C ILE A 115 -0.40 -12.21 14.41
N TYR A 116 0.61 -11.40 14.09
CA TYR A 116 1.44 -11.59 12.90
C TYR A 116 2.04 -13.00 12.86
N ASN A 117 2.69 -13.44 13.93
CA ASN A 117 3.33 -14.75 13.99
C ASN A 117 2.31 -15.90 13.94
N GLU A 118 1.15 -15.78 14.57
CA GLU A 118 0.06 -16.77 14.48
C GLU A 118 -0.43 -16.94 13.03
N LEU A 119 -0.52 -15.85 12.27
CA LEU A 119 -0.88 -15.90 10.85
C LEU A 119 0.23 -16.53 10.00
N ILE A 120 1.49 -16.16 10.24
CA ILE A 120 2.64 -16.73 9.54
C ILE A 120 2.77 -18.23 9.82
N GLU A 121 2.56 -18.67 11.06
CA GLU A 121 2.62 -20.10 11.41
C GLU A 121 1.56 -20.91 10.64
N LYS A 122 0.36 -20.34 10.47
CA LYS A 122 -0.75 -21.04 9.77
C LYS A 122 -0.69 -20.92 8.25
N PHE A 123 -0.24 -19.78 7.72
CA PHE A 123 -0.30 -19.46 6.28
C PHE A 123 1.09 -19.33 5.62
N HIS A 124 2.16 -19.65 6.35
CA HIS A 124 3.56 -19.72 5.94
C HIS A 124 4.27 -18.39 5.69
N ASP A 125 3.70 -17.49 4.90
CA ASP A 125 4.35 -16.23 4.55
C ASP A 125 3.38 -15.07 4.37
N GLU A 126 3.91 -13.86 4.52
CA GLU A 126 3.15 -12.63 4.46
C GLU A 126 2.49 -12.41 3.10
N TYR A 127 3.21 -12.66 2.01
CA TYR A 127 2.68 -12.45 0.66
C TYR A 127 1.53 -13.40 0.38
N ASN A 128 1.60 -14.64 0.86
CA ASN A 128 0.51 -15.59 0.75
C ASN A 128 -0.75 -15.09 1.46
N ILE A 129 -0.61 -14.58 2.69
CA ILE A 129 -1.72 -13.97 3.46
C ILE A 129 -2.33 -12.79 2.70
N LEU A 130 -1.48 -11.86 2.23
CA LEU A 130 -1.94 -10.61 1.61
C LEU A 130 -2.50 -10.83 0.20
N LEU A 131 -2.01 -11.80 -0.57
CA LEU A 131 -2.39 -11.97 -1.98
C LEU A 131 -3.35 -13.13 -2.25
N PHE A 132 -3.24 -14.26 -1.52
CA PHE A 132 -3.84 -15.52 -1.97
C PHE A 132 -4.83 -16.15 -0.99
N VAL A 133 -4.60 -16.04 0.33
CA VAL A 133 -5.49 -16.67 1.32
C VAL A 133 -6.90 -16.08 1.23
N SER A 134 -7.92 -16.92 1.13
CA SER A 134 -9.32 -16.47 1.02
C SER A 134 -9.80 -15.79 2.31
N LYS A 135 -10.78 -14.88 2.21
CA LYS A 135 -11.39 -14.21 3.37
C LYS A 135 -11.94 -15.21 4.38
N GLU A 136 -12.50 -16.32 3.91
CA GLU A 136 -13.10 -17.38 4.74
C GLU A 136 -12.03 -18.10 5.58
N GLU A 137 -10.89 -18.45 4.98
CA GLU A 137 -9.77 -19.05 5.71
C GLU A 137 -9.15 -18.09 6.72
N LEU A 138 -9.02 -16.80 6.38
CA LEU A 138 -8.56 -15.77 7.32
C LEU A 138 -9.55 -15.63 8.49
N ALA A 139 -10.87 -15.65 8.22
CA ALA A 139 -11.91 -15.52 9.25
C ALA A 139 -11.91 -16.66 10.28
N LYS A 140 -11.40 -17.85 9.92
CA LYS A 140 -11.23 -18.96 10.88
C LYS A 140 -10.15 -18.70 11.94
N VAL A 141 -9.29 -17.70 11.73
CA VAL A 141 -8.18 -17.33 12.63
C VAL A 141 -8.44 -15.96 13.23
N LEU A 142 -8.79 -15.02 12.36
CA LEU A 142 -9.02 -13.63 12.70
C LEU A 142 -10.49 -13.46 13.06
N ASN A 143 -10.76 -13.42 14.36
CA ASN A 143 -12.06 -13.03 14.90
C ASN A 143 -12.22 -11.49 14.92
N ASN A 144 -11.85 -10.81 13.83
CA ASN A 144 -11.93 -9.36 13.69
C ASN A 144 -12.30 -8.97 12.25
N GLU A 145 -13.54 -8.55 12.04
CA GLU A 145 -14.08 -8.22 10.72
C GLU A 145 -13.38 -7.04 10.06
N LEU A 146 -13.08 -5.99 10.83
CA LEU A 146 -12.33 -4.83 10.33
C LEU A 146 -10.96 -5.26 9.79
N LEU A 147 -10.27 -6.15 10.49
CA LEU A 147 -8.96 -6.62 10.05
C LEU A 147 -9.05 -7.45 8.77
N LEU A 148 -10.08 -8.30 8.64
CA LEU A 148 -10.33 -9.04 7.41
C LEU A 148 -10.56 -8.09 6.23
N GLU A 149 -11.39 -7.07 6.43
CA GLU A 149 -11.68 -6.06 5.40
C GLU A 149 -10.43 -5.28 5.01
N LEU A 150 -9.57 -4.91 5.96
CA LEU A 150 -8.32 -4.20 5.66
C LEU A 150 -7.34 -5.05 4.85
N ILE A 151 -7.22 -6.36 5.14
CA ILE A 151 -6.41 -7.26 4.32
C ILE A 151 -6.97 -7.32 2.89
N MET A 152 -8.31 -7.35 2.72
CA MET A 152 -8.92 -7.33 1.38
C MET A 152 -8.71 -5.99 0.66
N LEU A 153 -8.85 -4.85 1.35
CA LEU A 153 -8.58 -3.53 0.78
C LEU A 153 -7.11 -3.38 0.37
N ASN A 154 -6.18 -3.92 1.17
CA ASN A 154 -4.76 -3.95 0.85
C ASN A 154 -4.50 -4.76 -0.42
N ARG A 155 -5.08 -5.95 -0.50
CA ARG A 155 -4.99 -6.84 -1.67
C ARG A 155 -5.46 -6.16 -2.96
N ASP A 156 -6.52 -5.36 -2.85
CA ASP A 156 -7.09 -4.59 -3.97
C ASP A 156 -6.34 -3.27 -4.25
N GLY A 157 -5.34 -2.90 -3.44
CA GLY A 157 -4.63 -1.62 -3.55
C GLY A 157 -5.52 -0.40 -3.29
N LYS A 158 -6.60 -0.56 -2.50
CA LYS A 158 -7.64 0.46 -2.23
C LYS A 158 -7.45 1.21 -0.91
N ILE A 159 -6.40 0.90 -0.14
CA ILE A 159 -6.08 1.68 1.05
C ILE A 159 -5.62 3.06 0.61
N GLN A 160 -6.32 4.09 1.08
CA GLN A 160 -5.97 5.47 0.80
C GLN A 160 -4.74 5.86 1.60
N VAL A 161 -3.87 6.68 1.01
CA VAL A 161 -2.63 7.12 1.63
C VAL A 161 -2.58 8.64 1.58
N LYS A 162 -2.45 9.27 2.73
CA LYS A 162 -2.05 10.67 2.83
C LYS A 162 -0.57 10.75 2.48
N PRO A 163 -0.16 11.53 1.47
CA PRO A 163 1.23 11.54 1.06
C PRO A 163 2.18 12.19 2.07
N GLY A 164 3.40 11.67 2.13
CA GLY A 164 4.51 12.28 2.86
C GLY A 164 5.14 13.46 2.11
N TYR A 165 5.89 14.30 2.83
CA TYR A 165 6.53 15.50 2.31
C TYR A 165 7.67 16.02 3.20
N ASP A 166 8.47 16.96 2.67
CA ASP A 166 9.56 17.66 3.37
C ASP A 166 10.66 16.75 3.97
N GLY A 167 10.97 15.63 3.34
CA GLY A 167 12.22 14.91 3.60
C GLY A 167 13.44 15.80 3.28
N LYS A 168 14.50 15.74 4.11
CA LYS A 168 15.82 16.33 3.81
C LYS A 168 16.95 15.43 4.31
N PRO A 169 18.16 15.46 3.72
CA PRO A 169 19.33 14.80 4.31
C PRO A 169 19.56 15.28 5.76
N GLY A 170 19.78 14.34 6.69
CA GLY A 170 19.84 14.65 8.13
C GLY A 170 18.48 14.83 8.82
N TYR A 171 17.38 14.60 8.09
CA TYR A 171 16.01 14.79 8.57
C TYR A 171 15.04 13.73 8.05
N ASP A 172 14.08 13.34 8.88
CA ASP A 172 13.09 12.30 8.61
C ASP A 172 11.87 12.77 7.82
N GLY A 173 11.66 14.07 7.66
CA GLY A 173 10.50 14.62 6.93
C GLY A 173 9.17 14.21 7.56
N VAL A 174 8.11 14.14 6.76
CA VAL A 174 6.80 13.61 7.17
C VAL A 174 6.50 12.41 6.30
N TYR A 175 6.40 11.21 6.88
CA TYR A 175 5.98 10.03 6.14
C TYR A 175 4.50 10.07 5.78
N GLY A 176 4.16 9.41 4.68
CA GLY A 176 2.76 9.20 4.35
C GLY A 176 2.09 8.26 5.36
N LYS A 177 0.77 8.38 5.45
CA LYS A 177 -0.06 7.62 6.41
C LYS A 177 -1.22 6.96 5.69
N ALA A 178 -1.48 5.69 5.98
CA ALA A 178 -2.73 5.07 5.55
C ALA A 178 -3.91 5.79 6.23
N ILE A 179 -4.97 6.00 5.45
CA ILE A 179 -6.23 6.57 5.91
C ILE A 179 -7.28 5.46 5.91
N ILE A 180 -7.90 5.24 7.08
CA ILE A 180 -9.08 4.40 7.23
C ILE A 180 -10.09 5.16 8.07
N ASP A 181 -11.28 5.41 7.51
CA ASP A 181 -12.38 6.11 8.20
C ASP A 181 -11.97 7.45 8.83
N GLY A 182 -11.13 8.22 8.12
CA GLY A 182 -10.64 9.52 8.56
C GLY A 182 -9.55 9.47 9.65
N LYS A 183 -9.08 8.28 10.05
CA LYS A 183 -7.92 8.13 10.94
C LYS A 183 -6.66 7.84 10.13
N GLU A 184 -5.60 8.61 10.42
CA GLU A 184 -4.28 8.47 9.83
C GLU A 184 -3.40 7.57 10.71
N VAL A 185 -2.71 6.60 10.13
CA VAL A 185 -1.70 5.78 10.80
C VAL A 185 -0.50 5.59 9.88
N GLY A 186 0.70 5.80 10.42
CA GLY A 186 1.97 5.72 9.69
C GLY A 186 3.05 4.96 10.44
N LEU A 187 4.19 4.80 9.77
CA LEU A 187 5.37 4.05 10.22
C LEU A 187 5.95 4.50 11.58
N GLU A 188 5.64 5.72 12.04
CA GLU A 188 6.23 6.35 13.23
C GLU A 188 5.27 6.46 14.42
N ASP A 189 4.06 5.89 14.36
CA ASP A 189 3.11 5.98 15.47
C ASP A 189 3.51 5.03 16.62
N GLU A 190 4.62 5.33 17.30
CA GLU A 190 5.07 4.63 18.52
C GLU A 190 4.36 5.15 19.79
N GLU A 191 3.65 6.29 19.76
CA GLU A 191 2.94 6.78 20.94
C GLU A 191 1.54 7.35 20.64
N LYS A 192 0.56 6.77 21.35
CA LYS A 192 -0.83 7.23 21.60
C LYS A 192 -1.85 7.09 20.46
N ILE A 193 -2.31 5.87 20.21
CA ILE A 193 -3.74 5.67 19.90
C ILE A 193 -4.46 5.44 21.23
N GLY A 194 -4.96 6.54 21.81
CA GLY A 194 -5.85 6.51 22.96
C GLY A 194 -7.12 5.70 22.65
N SER A 195 -7.49 4.87 23.61
CA SER A 195 -8.70 4.05 23.66
C SER A 195 -9.95 4.91 23.50
N ASP A 196 -10.63 4.86 22.36
CA ASP A 196 -12.03 5.29 22.22
C ASP A 196 -12.60 4.75 20.91
N LEU A 197 -13.00 3.47 20.86
CA LEU A 197 -13.60 2.90 19.65
C LEU A 197 -14.69 1.85 19.97
N ASN A 198 -15.94 2.20 19.65
CA ASN A 198 -17.06 1.25 19.56
C ASN A 198 -16.97 0.45 18.25
N LYS A 199 -17.03 -0.89 18.35
CA LYS A 199 -16.78 -1.85 17.25
C LYS A 199 -17.87 -1.91 16.17
N SER A 200 -19.12 -1.54 16.47
CA SER A 200 -20.29 -1.83 15.62
C SER A 200 -20.56 -0.83 14.49
N GLU A 201 -20.13 0.42 14.64
CA GLU A 201 -20.33 1.47 13.61
C GLU A 201 -19.30 1.38 12.49
N LYS A 202 -18.11 0.84 12.78
CA LYS A 202 -17.00 0.73 11.83
C LYS A 202 -17.18 -0.34 10.77
N SER A 203 -17.59 -1.55 11.18
CA SER A 203 -17.84 -2.68 10.27
C SER A 203 -18.89 -2.30 9.19
N LYS A 204 -19.93 -1.54 9.56
CA LYS A 204 -20.97 -1.07 8.63
C LYS A 204 -20.49 -0.10 7.54
N LYS A 205 -19.45 0.69 7.80
CA LYS A 205 -18.97 1.75 6.90
C LYS A 205 -17.83 1.29 5.99
N VAL A 206 -17.02 0.33 6.43
CA VAL A 206 -16.06 -0.36 5.56
C VAL A 206 -16.79 -1.29 4.59
N SER A 207 -17.85 -1.95 5.04
CA SER A 207 -18.77 -2.71 4.17
C SER A 207 -19.43 -1.84 3.08
N SER A 208 -19.67 -0.54 3.30
CA SER A 208 -20.24 0.36 2.28
C SER A 208 -19.21 0.87 1.26
N LEU A 209 -17.92 0.96 1.62
CA LEU A 209 -16.82 1.28 0.68
C LEU A 209 -16.57 0.16 -0.35
N LEU A 210 -16.94 -1.08 0.00
CA LEU A 210 -16.84 -2.25 -0.88
C LEU A 210 -18.02 -2.40 -1.85
N ALA A 211 -19.11 -1.65 -1.68
CA ALA A 211 -20.35 -1.84 -2.43
C ALA A 211 -20.31 -1.35 -3.90
N ASN A 212 -19.19 -0.77 -4.36
CA ASN A 212 -19.03 -0.32 -5.74
C ASN A 212 -17.93 -1.10 -6.46
N ASN A 213 -18.30 -2.23 -7.09
CA ASN A 213 -17.85 -2.70 -8.42
C ASN A 213 -17.95 -4.23 -8.54
N GLU A 214 -19.12 -4.72 -8.93
CA GLU A 214 -19.33 -6.12 -9.34
C GLU A 214 -18.50 -6.50 -10.59
N GLU A 215 -18.16 -5.51 -11.43
CA GLU A 215 -17.45 -5.70 -12.69
C GLU A 215 -15.94 -6.01 -12.49
N PHE A 216 -15.27 -5.31 -11.55
CA PHE A 216 -13.86 -5.54 -11.22
C PHE A 216 -13.65 -6.86 -10.44
N ALA A 217 -14.56 -7.18 -9.52
CA ALA A 217 -14.53 -8.45 -8.82
C ALA A 217 -14.72 -9.64 -9.79
N ALA A 218 -15.59 -9.50 -10.79
CA ALA A 218 -15.76 -10.49 -11.84
C ALA A 218 -14.49 -10.68 -12.71
N GLU A 219 -13.77 -9.60 -13.00
CA GLU A 219 -12.52 -9.63 -13.76
C GLU A 219 -11.38 -10.33 -13.00
N VAL A 220 -11.21 -10.01 -11.71
CA VAL A 220 -10.23 -10.66 -10.82
C VAL A 220 -10.56 -12.14 -10.60
N VAL A 221 -11.83 -12.48 -10.39
CA VAL A 221 -12.28 -13.87 -10.28
C VAL A 221 -12.03 -14.65 -11.57
N ASN A 222 -12.24 -14.04 -12.74
CA ASN A 222 -11.92 -14.65 -14.03
C ASN A 222 -10.41 -14.81 -14.24
N MET A 223 -9.58 -13.86 -13.81
CA MET A 223 -8.12 -13.99 -13.83
C MET A 223 -7.63 -15.11 -12.89
N VAL A 224 -8.18 -15.22 -11.68
CA VAL A 224 -7.85 -16.27 -10.72
C VAL A 224 -8.30 -17.65 -11.23
N LYS A 225 -9.47 -17.75 -11.88
CA LYS A 225 -9.92 -18.97 -12.55
C LYS A 225 -9.01 -19.36 -13.71
N LYS A 226 -8.61 -18.39 -14.55
CA LYS A 226 -7.70 -18.61 -15.68
C LYS A 226 -6.30 -19.02 -15.20
N SER A 227 -5.81 -18.42 -14.11
CA SER A 227 -4.56 -18.82 -13.44
C SER A 227 -4.66 -20.24 -12.85
N ARG A 228 -5.78 -20.60 -12.23
CA ARG A 228 -6.05 -21.97 -11.74
C ARG A 228 -6.17 -22.99 -12.86
N GLU A 229 -6.75 -22.64 -14.01
CA GLU A 229 -6.79 -23.51 -15.19
C GLU A 229 -5.42 -23.67 -15.84
N LEU A 230 -4.62 -22.61 -15.90
CA LEU A 230 -3.23 -22.66 -16.33
C LEU A 230 -2.40 -23.54 -15.40
N GLN A 231 -2.58 -23.43 -14.09
CA GLN A 231 -1.94 -24.29 -13.10
C GLN A 231 -2.40 -25.75 -13.23
N LYS A 232 -3.69 -26.03 -13.50
CA LYS A 232 -4.21 -27.39 -13.73
C LYS A 232 -3.77 -28.03 -15.05
N LYS A 233 -3.36 -27.25 -16.06
CA LYS A 233 -2.78 -27.76 -17.31
C LYS A 233 -1.26 -27.98 -17.23
N LEU A 234 -0.63 -27.48 -16.17
CA LEU A 234 0.82 -27.58 -15.91
C LEU A 234 1.15 -28.60 -14.81
N PHE A 235 0.16 -29.35 -14.32
CA PHE A 235 0.24 -30.49 -13.38
C PHE A 235 -0.64 -31.64 -13.88
#